data_AF-A0A2T7PND5-F1
#
_entry.id   AF-A0A2T7PND5-F1
#
_cell.length_a   1.000
_cell.length_b   1.000
_cell.length_c   1.000
_cell.angle_alpha   90.00
_cell.angle_beta   90.00
_cell.angle_gamma   90.00
#
_symmetry.space_group_name_H-M   'P 1'
#
loop_
_entity.id
_entity.type
_entity.pdbx_description
1 polymer ?
#
loop_
_entity_poly.entity_id
_entity_poly.type
_entity_poly.pdbx_seq_one_letter_code
_entity_poly.pdbx_strand_id
1 'polypeptide(L)' 'MTDSIVRELTVNKSEISAVRRKKISVPDKRQSAQTFGYFGIIVIVATCVSIVLLDSGALARDLRTLIANCSSREARS' A
#
# COMPACT_ATOMS: atom_id res chain seq x y z
N MET A 1 31.61 -4.51 49.35
CA MET A 1 30.54 -5.54 49.38
C MET A 1 29.34 -5.18 48.49
N THR A 2 29.19 -3.91 48.10
CA THR A 2 28.12 -3.40 47.23
C THR A 2 28.42 -3.53 45.73
N ASP A 3 29.68 -3.50 45.31
CA ASP A 3 30.05 -3.45 43.88
C ASP A 3 29.70 -4.71 43.08
N SER A 4 29.75 -5.89 43.72
CA SER A 4 29.36 -7.16 43.09
C SER A 4 27.87 -7.20 42.77
N ILE A 5 27.04 -6.68 43.69
CA ILE A 5 25.59 -6.59 43.56
C ILE A 5 25.23 -5.63 42.43
N VAL A 6 25.85 -4.45 42.39
CA VAL A 6 25.62 -3.46 41.31
C VAL A 6 25.99 -4.04 39.95
N ARG A 7 27.07 -4.82 39.85
CA ARG A 7 27.51 -5.44 38.60
C ARG A 7 26.56 -6.52 38.09
N GLU A 8 26.00 -7.34 38.98
CA GLU A 8 25.00 -8.36 38.62
C GLU A 8 23.64 -7.76 38.26
N LEU A 9 23.26 -6.64 38.88
CA LEU A 9 22.01 -5.93 38.59
C LEU A 9 22.09 -4.96 37.40
N THR A 10 23.30 -4.70 36.89
CA THR A 10 23.51 -3.86 35.70
C THR A 10 23.08 -4.62 34.44
N VAL A 11 21.83 -4.43 34.04
CA VAL A 11 21.30 -4.98 32.79
C VAL A 11 21.89 -4.21 31.61
N ASN A 12 22.58 -4.91 30.72
CA ASN A 12 23.09 -4.32 29.48
C ASN A 12 21.92 -3.90 28.57
N LYS A 13 21.73 -2.58 28.42
CA LYS A 13 20.61 -2.01 27.68
C LYS A 13 20.57 -2.44 26.21
N SER A 14 21.72 -2.79 25.60
CA SER A 14 21.75 -3.24 24.21
C SER A 14 21.24 -4.66 24.00
N GLU A 15 21.24 -5.49 25.04
CA GLU A 15 20.82 -6.90 24.97
C GLU A 15 19.37 -7.13 25.44
N ILE A 16 18.69 -6.08 25.92
CA ILE A 16 17.31 -6.20 26.37
C ILE A 16 16.43 -6.64 25.20
N SER A 17 15.60 -7.65 25.45
CA SER A 17 14.60 -8.19 24.51
C SER A 17 13.77 -7.12 23.80
N ALA A 18 13.43 -6.02 24.49
CA ALA A 18 12.70 -4.90 23.91
C ALA A 18 13.52 -4.13 22.84
N VAL A 19 14.81 -3.88 23.10
CA VAL A 19 15.73 -3.22 22.17
C VAL A 19 15.99 -4.10 20.96
N ARG A 20 16.13 -5.41 21.18
CA ARG A 20 16.22 -6.41 20.10
C ARG A 20 14.96 -6.42 19.24
N ARG A 21 13.77 -6.56 19.83
CA ARG A 21 12.49 -6.59 19.10
C ARG A 21 12.19 -5.32 18.32
N LYS A 22 12.70 -4.15 18.75
CA LYS A 22 12.57 -2.89 17.99
C LYS A 22 13.35 -2.88 16.68
N LYS A 23 14.47 -3.62 16.61
CA LYS A 23 15.35 -3.69 15.42
C LYS A 23 14.97 -4.82 14.47
N ILE A 24 14.09 -5.73 14.90
CA ILE A 24 13.68 -6.89 14.11
C ILE A 24 12.27 -6.60 13.62
N SER A 25 12.08 -6.56 12.30
CA SER A 25 10.74 -6.53 11.70
C SER A 25 10.07 -7.89 11.93
N VAL A 26 9.55 -8.09 13.14
CA VAL A 26 8.76 -9.27 13.49
C VAL A 26 7.36 -9.07 12.91
N PRO A 27 6.79 -10.07 12.20
CA PRO A 27 5.43 -9.97 11.68
C PRO A 27 4.45 -9.62 12.80
N ASP A 28 3.80 -8.46 12.68
CA ASP A 28 2.82 -7.99 13.65
C ASP A 28 1.48 -8.72 13.42
N LYS A 29 1.21 -9.69 14.30
CA LYS A 29 -0.04 -10.47 14.28
C LYS A 29 -1.21 -9.77 14.96
N ARG A 30 -1.03 -8.54 15.46
CA ARG A 30 -2.12 -7.78 16.07
C ARG A 30 -3.20 -7.52 15.03
N GLN A 31 -4.44 -7.82 15.38
CA GLN A 31 -5.59 -7.64 14.49
C GLN A 31 -5.68 -6.21 13.96
N SER A 32 -5.39 -5.19 14.79
CA SER A 32 -5.39 -3.78 14.38
C SER A 32 -4.37 -3.46 13.28
N ALA A 33 -3.16 -4.03 13.35
CA ALA A 33 -2.12 -3.82 12.35
C ALA A 33 -2.50 -4.44 10.99
N GLN A 34 -3.11 -5.63 11.02
CA GLN A 34 -3.58 -6.30 9.81
C GLN A 34 -4.79 -5.57 9.19
N THR A 35 -5.76 -5.17 10.00
CA THR A 35 -6.95 -4.43 9.53
C THR A 35 -6.57 -3.12 8.84
N PHE A 36 -5.62 -2.36 9.39
CA PHE A 36 -5.13 -1.13 8.75
C PHE A 36 -4.41 -1.42 7.42
N GLY A 37 -3.64 -2.50 7.35
CA GLY A 37 -3.02 -2.95 6.10
C GLY A 37 -4.03 -3.26 5.02
N TYR A 38 -5.08 -4.05 5.34
CA TYR A 38 -6.15 -4.38 4.40
C TYR A 38 -6.93 -3.15 3.94
N PHE A 39 -7.27 -2.24 4.86
CA PHE A 39 -7.96 -1.01 4.52
C PHE A 39 -7.15 -0.16 3.52
N GLY A 40 -5.85 0.00 3.75
CA GLY A 40 -4.97 0.73 2.83
C GLY A 40 -4.92 0.12 1.43
N ILE A 41 -4.83 -1.21 1.34
CA ILE A 41 -4.83 -1.92 0.05
C ILE A 41 -6.15 -1.69 -0.70
N ILE A 42 -7.28 -1.79 0.00
CA ILE A 42 -8.61 -1.57 -0.61
C ILE A 42 -8.70 -0.16 -1.20
N VAL A 43 -8.25 0.86 -0.47
CA VAL A 43 -8.28 2.25 -0.96
C VAL A 43 -7.43 2.40 -2.21
N ILE A 44 -6.20 1.89 -2.21
CA ILE A 44 -5.29 1.98 -3.37
C ILE A 44 -5.91 1.30 -4.60
N VAL A 45 -6.42 0.08 -4.44
CA VAL A 45 -7.04 -0.66 -5.54
C VAL A 45 -8.28 0.06 -6.06
N ALA A 46 -9.14 0.55 -5.18
CA ALA A 46 -10.33 1.28 -5.57
C ALA A 46 -10.00 2.56 -6.36
N THR A 47 -8.97 3.31 -5.94
CA THR A 47 -8.51 4.50 -6.67
C THR A 47 -7.93 4.16 -8.04
N CYS A 48 -7.11 3.12 -8.16
CA CYS A 48 -6.58 2.71 -9.47
C CYS A 48 -7.70 2.27 -10.42
N VAL A 49 -8.65 1.48 -9.93
CA VAL A 49 -9.80 1.01 -10.73
C VAL A 49 -10.67 2.18 -11.17
N SER A 50 -10.92 3.17 -10.30
CA SER A 50 -11.75 4.32 -10.66
C SER A 50 -11.12 5.17 -11.76
N ILE A 51 -9.80 5.39 -11.74
CA ILE A 51 -9.08 6.10 -12.81
C ILE A 51 -9.27 5.36 -14.14
N VAL A 52 -9.01 4.06 -14.18
CA VAL A 52 -9.13 3.26 -15.41
C VAL A 52 -10.58 3.27 -15.94
N LEU A 53 -11.57 3.15 -15.06
CA LEU A 53 -12.97 3.16 -15.46
C LEU A 53 -13.38 4.52 -16.04
N LEU A 54 -12.99 5.62 -15.38
CA LEU A 54 -13.28 6.97 -15.87
C LEU A 54 -12.63 7.22 -17.24
N ASP A 55 -11.37 6.83 -17.40
CA ASP A 55 -10.63 7.01 -18.66
C ASP A 55 -11.21 6.15 -19.79
N SER A 56 -11.61 4.90 -19.49
CA SER A 56 -12.20 4.00 -20.49
C SER A 56 -13.52 4.52 -21.06
N GLY A 57 -14.31 5.24 -20.25
CA GLY A 57 -15.56 5.86 -20.67
C GLY A 57 -15.33 7.01 -21.66
N ALA A 58 -14.34 7.85 -21.40
CA ALA A 58 -13.95 8.92 -22.33
C ALA A 58 -13.39 8.33 -23.63
N LEU A 59 -12.47 7.37 -23.53
CA LEU A 59 -11.86 6.71 -24.67
C LEU A 59 -12.89 6.02 -25.58
N ALA A 60 -13.92 5.39 -25.01
CA ALA A 60 -14.99 4.76 -25.77
C ALA A 60 -15.83 5.78 -26.57
N ARG A 61 -16.06 6.98 -26.02
CA ARG A 61 -16.79 8.05 -26.73
C ARG A 61 -15.95 8.61 -27.88
N ASP A 62 -14.66 8.80 -27.66
CA ASP A 62 -13.74 9.31 -28.67
C ASP A 62 -13.57 8.31 -29.82
N LEU A 63 -13.44 7.01 -29.51
CA LEU A 63 -13.41 5.94 -30.51
C LEU A 63 -14.70 5.90 -31.34
N ARG A 64 -15.87 6.02 -30.72
CA ARG A 64 -17.15 6.06 -31.45
C ARG A 64 -17.22 7.25 -32.40
N THR A 65 -16.78 8.42 -31.93
CA THR A 65 -16.71 9.64 -32.74
C THR A 65 -15.76 9.47 -33.92
N LEU A 66 -14.59 8.87 -33.69
CA LEU A 66 -13.62 8.60 -34.74
C LEU A 66 -14.17 7.64 -35.81
N ILE A 67 -14.80 6.53 -35.39
CA ILE A 67 -15.41 5.55 -36.29
C ILE A 67 -16.49 6.20 -37.15
N ALA A 68 -17.39 6.99 -36.55
CA ALA A 68 -18.44 7.69 -37.27
C ALA A 68 -17.89 8.67 -38.32
N ASN A 69 -16.82 9.40 -37.98
CA ASN A 69 -16.17 10.33 -38.90
C ASN A 69 -15.45 9.62 -40.05
N CYS A 70 -14.80 8.49 -39.81
CA CYS A 70 -14.17 7.68 -40.85
C CYS A 70 -15.21 7.11 -41.83
N SER A 71 -16.30 6.53 -41.31
CA SER A 71 -17.40 6.01 -42.14
C SER A 71 -18.06 7.11 -42.98
N SER A 72 -18.23 8.30 -42.42
CA SER A 72 -18.78 9.47 -43.12
C SER A 72 -17.84 10.04 -44.20
N ARG A 73 -16.53 9.75 -44.13
CA ARG A 73 -15.54 10.13 -45.14
C ARG A 73 -15.50 9.16 -46.31
N GLU A 74 -15.57 7.85 -46.04
CA GLU A 74 -15.68 6.84 -47.09
C GLU A 74 -16.93 7.05 -47.95
N ALA A 75 -18.06 7.42 -47.35
CA ALA A 75 -19.30 7.69 -48.09
C ALA A 75 -19.28 8.97 -48.96
N ARG A 76 -18.26 9.83 -48.83
CA ARG A 76 -18.10 11.08 -49.61
C ARG A 76 -17.02 10.99 -50.70
N SER A 77 -16.23 9.92 -50.73
CA SER A 77 -15.21 9.67 -51.76
C SER A 77 -15.78 8.82 -52.89
#